data_AF-A0A443J5W3-F1
#
_entry.id   AF-A0A443J5W3-F1
#
_cell.length_a   1.000
_cell.length_b   1.000
_cell.length_c   1.000
_cell.angle_alpha   90.00
_cell.angle_beta   90.00
_cell.angle_gamma   90.00
#
_symmetry.space_group_name_H-M   'P 1'
#
loop_
_entity.id
_entity.type
_entity.pdbx_description
1 polymer ?
#
loop_
_entity_poly.entity_id
_entity_poly.type
_entity_poly.pdbx_seq_one_letter_code
_entity_poly.pdbx_strand_id
1 'polypeptide(L)'
;MADFTPITVPVVSEPITYFHPTPLSARFTALLPVLSAHIEAERDLAHVDRWDMAFIDWLTEAERTRADLEAALNALCETEVQRLEDKPLLRMAMLTRMMLASEDAQEFLQLHSLPQRMPSMFRCAGD
;
A
#
# COMPACT_ATOMS: atom_id res chain seq x y z
N MET A 1 -9.90 -53.99 25.99
CA MET A 1 -9.47 -52.64 26.37
C MET A 1 -9.57 -51.78 25.13
N ALA A 2 -10.47 -50.79 25.16
CA ALA A 2 -10.55 -49.71 24.18
C ALA A 2 -11.06 -48.50 24.98
N ASP A 3 -10.14 -47.60 25.32
CA ASP A 3 -10.44 -46.39 26.07
C ASP A 3 -11.09 -45.38 25.11
N PHE A 4 -12.35 -45.05 25.36
CA PHE A 4 -13.04 -43.97 24.67
C PHE A 4 -12.74 -42.66 25.41
N THR A 5 -11.86 -41.84 24.86
CA THR A 5 -11.64 -40.48 25.34
C THR A 5 -12.68 -39.56 24.69
N PRO A 6 -13.60 -38.94 25.44
CA PRO A 6 -14.48 -37.94 24.87
C PRO A 6 -13.65 -36.70 24.55
N ILE A 7 -13.55 -36.36 23.26
CA ILE A 7 -12.94 -35.11 22.80
C ILE A 7 -13.96 -34.01 23.09
N THR A 8 -13.81 -33.33 24.21
CA THR A 8 -14.52 -32.06 24.45
C THR A 8 -13.94 -31.03 23.48
N VAL A 9 -14.66 -30.68 22.42
CA VAL A 9 -14.35 -29.50 21.62
C VAL A 9 -14.48 -28.27 22.53
N PRO A 10 -13.42 -27.48 22.75
CA PRO A 10 -13.59 -26.21 23.42
C PRO A 10 -14.38 -25.31 22.47
N VAL A 11 -15.64 -25.04 22.82
CA VAL A 11 -16.37 -23.92 22.24
C VAL A 11 -15.73 -22.67 22.82
N VAL A 12 -14.71 -22.16 22.14
CA VAL A 12 -14.22 -20.80 22.35
C VAL A 12 -15.29 -19.87 21.81
N SER A 13 -16.11 -19.31 22.71
CA SER A 13 -17.09 -18.26 22.42
C SER A 13 -16.46 -16.86 22.43
N GLU A 14 -15.20 -16.71 22.03
CA GLU A 14 -14.71 -15.38 21.71
C GLU A 14 -15.44 -14.91 20.46
N PRO A 15 -16.11 -13.75 20.49
CA PRO A 15 -16.68 -13.19 19.26
C PRO A 15 -15.51 -13.03 18.30
N ILE A 16 -15.54 -13.80 17.21
CA ILE A 16 -14.67 -13.56 16.07
C ILE A 16 -15.00 -12.13 15.63
N THR A 17 -14.16 -11.20 16.06
CA THR A 17 -14.30 -9.80 15.69
C THR A 17 -13.78 -9.74 14.28
N TYR A 18 -14.66 -10.01 13.31
CA TYR A 18 -14.31 -9.92 11.92
C TYR A 18 -13.80 -8.51 11.65
N PHE A 19 -12.63 -8.42 11.01
CA PHE A 19 -12.16 -7.15 10.50
C PHE A 19 -13.20 -6.63 9.51
N HIS A 20 -13.84 -5.51 9.86
CA HIS A 20 -14.70 -4.77 8.95
C HIS A 20 -13.84 -3.69 8.27
N PRO A 21 -13.52 -3.85 6.97
CA PRO A 21 -12.71 -2.86 6.27
C PRO A 21 -13.44 -1.51 6.26
N THR A 22 -12.75 -0.46 6.71
CA THR A 22 -13.15 0.92 6.41
C THR A 22 -12.93 1.18 4.91
N PRO A 23 -13.64 2.16 4.31
CA PRO A 23 -13.38 2.57 2.92
C PRO A 23 -11.91 2.92 2.68
N LEU A 24 -11.25 3.52 3.69
CA LEU A 24 -9.83 3.86 3.62
C LEU A 24 -8.95 2.60 3.56
N SER A 25 -9.16 1.63 4.46
CA SER A 25 -8.41 0.36 4.42
C SER A 25 -8.65 -0.46 3.15
N ALA A 26 -9.87 -0.43 2.61
CA ALA A 26 -10.21 -1.08 1.34
C ALA A 26 -9.48 -0.42 0.16
N ARG A 27 -9.49 0.92 0.09
CA ARG A 27 -8.75 1.66 -0.95
C ARG A 27 -7.24 1.51 -0.82
N PHE A 28 -6.71 1.47 0.41
CA PHE A 28 -5.29 1.24 0.64
C PHE A 28 -4.88 -0.16 0.17
N THR A 29 -5.73 -1.17 0.42
CA THR A 29 -5.51 -2.52 -0.11
C THR A 29 -5.51 -2.54 -1.64
N ALA A 30 -6.44 -1.81 -2.27
CA ALA A 30 -6.53 -1.69 -3.71
C ALA A 30 -5.37 -0.89 -4.35
N LEU A 31 -4.70 -0.03 -3.59
CA LEU A 31 -3.51 0.71 -4.04
C LEU A 31 -2.30 -0.21 -4.25
N LEU A 32 -2.17 -1.27 -3.45
CA LEU A 32 -0.99 -2.15 -3.47
C LEU A 32 -0.68 -2.74 -4.87
N PRO A 33 -1.63 -3.34 -5.60
CA PRO A 33 -1.36 -3.82 -6.96
C PRO A 33 -1.04 -2.69 -7.95
N VAL A 34 -1.62 -1.50 -7.79
CA VAL A 34 -1.33 -0.33 -8.64
C VAL A 34 0.11 0.13 -8.43
N LEU A 35 0.56 0.20 -7.17
CA LEU A 35 1.95 0.52 -6.84
C LEU A 35 2.92 -0.54 -7.39
N SER A 36 2.56 -1.82 -7.31
CA SER A 36 3.38 -2.91 -7.89
C SER A 36 3.53 -2.75 -9.40
N ALA A 37 2.41 -2.51 -10.11
CA ALA A 37 2.41 -2.32 -11.56
C ALA A 37 3.27 -1.12 -11.98
N HIS A 38 3.20 -0.01 -11.25
CA HIS A 38 4.05 1.15 -11.50
C HIS A 38 5.54 0.84 -11.30
N ILE A 39 5.92 0.16 -10.21
CA ILE A 39 7.31 -0.24 -9.95
C ILE A 39 7.82 -1.17 -11.06
N GLU A 40 6.99 -2.09 -11.56
CA GLU A 40 7.34 -2.99 -12.66
C GLU A 40 7.54 -2.22 -13.96
N ALA A 41 6.63 -1.33 -14.34
CA ALA A 41 6.74 -0.53 -15.56
C ALA A 41 7.97 0.39 -15.57
N GLU A 42 8.29 1.04 -14.44
CA GLU A 42 9.50 1.87 -14.29
C GLU A 42 10.78 1.02 -14.38
N ARG A 43 10.76 -0.20 -13.83
CA ARG A 43 11.91 -1.13 -13.92
C ARG A 43 12.13 -1.60 -15.35
N ASP A 44 11.06 -1.92 -16.08
CA ASP A 44 11.14 -2.34 -17.47
C ASP A 44 11.76 -1.23 -18.33
N LEU A 45 11.35 0.04 -18.13
CA LEU A 45 11.96 1.18 -18.79
C LEU A 45 13.45 1.36 -18.49
N ALA A 46 13.87 1.15 -17.23
CA ALA A 46 15.26 1.36 -16.81
C ALA A 46 16.26 0.42 -17.51
N HIS A 47 15.79 -0.70 -18.06
CA HIS A 47 16.64 -1.72 -18.69
C HIS A 47 16.50 -1.79 -20.21
N VAL A 48 15.72 -0.90 -20.81
CA VAL A 48 15.37 -0.92 -22.22
C VAL A 48 16.27 -0.02 -23.05
N ASP A 49 16.61 -0.49 -24.25
CA ASP A 49 17.26 0.36 -25.25
C ASP A 49 16.22 1.30 -25.88
N ARG A 50 16.51 2.61 -25.87
CA ARG A 50 15.66 3.64 -26.50
C ARG A 50 15.44 3.44 -28.01
N TRP A 51 16.27 2.62 -28.65
CA TRP A 51 16.14 2.27 -30.06
C TRP A 51 15.30 1.01 -30.30
N ASP A 52 14.83 0.36 -29.23
CA ASP A 52 13.86 -0.73 -29.34
C ASP A 52 12.54 -0.18 -29.88
N MET A 53 11.97 -0.87 -30.87
CA MET A 53 10.67 -0.50 -31.43
C MET A 53 9.55 -0.56 -30.38
N ALA A 54 9.70 -1.41 -29.36
CA ALA A 54 8.77 -1.51 -28.23
C ALA A 54 8.95 -0.40 -27.17
N PHE A 55 9.97 0.46 -27.28
CA PHE A 55 10.23 1.54 -26.31
C PHE A 55 9.00 2.43 -26.08
N ILE A 56 8.27 2.77 -27.15
CA ILE A 56 7.08 3.61 -27.05
C ILE A 56 5.98 2.94 -26.25
N ASP A 57 5.80 1.63 -26.40
CA ASP A 57 4.77 0.88 -25.67
C ASP A 57 5.12 0.80 -24.18
N TRP A 58 6.39 0.55 -23.85
CA TRP A 58 6.87 0.56 -22.46
C TRP A 58 6.79 1.93 -21.81
N LEU A 59 7.11 3.00 -22.55
CA LEU A 59 6.97 4.38 -22.07
C LEU A 59 5.51 4.72 -21.79
N THR A 60 4.61 4.36 -22.71
CA THR A 60 3.17 4.58 -22.55
C THR A 60 2.63 3.82 -21.34
N GLU A 61 3.11 2.60 -21.09
CA GLU A 61 2.74 1.81 -19.92
C GLU A 61 3.20 2.44 -18.61
N ALA A 62 4.44 2.92 -18.54
CA ALA A 62 4.96 3.60 -17.35
C ALA A 62 4.20 4.89 -17.05
N GLU A 63 3.93 5.70 -18.07
CA GLU A 63 3.13 6.92 -17.93
C GLU A 63 1.70 6.61 -17.45
N ARG A 64 1.07 5.56 -17.99
CA ARG A 64 -0.27 5.13 -17.57
C ARG A 64 -0.28 4.67 -16.12
N THR A 65 0.62 3.76 -15.75
CA THR A 65 0.69 3.23 -14.37
C THR A 65 1.03 4.32 -13.36
N ARG A 66 1.85 5.31 -13.73
CA ARG A 66 2.09 6.52 -12.91
C ARG A 66 0.82 7.31 -12.68
N ALA A 67 0.04 7.58 -13.74
CA ALA A 67 -1.22 8.30 -13.64
C ALA A 67 -2.26 7.54 -12.79
N ASP A 68 -2.36 6.22 -12.96
CA ASP A 68 -3.24 5.36 -12.16
C ASP A 68 -2.84 5.39 -10.68
N LEU A 69 -1.54 5.33 -10.37
CA LEU A 69 -1.03 5.44 -9.01
C LEU A 69 -1.35 6.80 -8.38
N GLU A 70 -1.14 7.89 -9.11
CA GLU A 70 -1.47 9.24 -8.65
C GLU A 70 -2.98 9.39 -8.36
N ALA A 71 -3.83 8.89 -9.27
CA ALA A 71 -5.28 8.90 -9.09
C ALA A 71 -5.71 8.09 -7.86
N ALA A 72 -5.13 6.90 -7.64
CA ALA A 72 -5.41 6.07 -6.49
C ALA A 72 -4.98 6.73 -5.17
N LEU A 73 -3.81 7.37 -5.14
CA LEU A 73 -3.30 8.11 -3.99
C LEU A 73 -4.16 9.34 -3.68
N ASN A 74 -4.60 10.09 -4.69
CA ASN A 74 -5.49 11.22 -4.51
C ASN A 74 -6.84 10.79 -3.95
N ALA A 75 -7.45 9.73 -4.50
CA ALA A 75 -8.69 9.19 -3.98
C ALA A 75 -8.57 8.70 -2.52
N LEU A 76 -7.42 8.16 -2.13
CA LEU A 76 -7.10 7.83 -0.73
C LEU A 76 -7.01 9.07 0.14
N CYS A 77 -6.31 10.12 -0.32
CA CYS A 77 -6.15 11.36 0.43
C CYS A 77 -7.46 12.12 0.65
N GLU A 78 -8.43 11.92 -0.24
CA GLU A 78 -9.79 12.50 -0.16
C GLU A 78 -10.76 11.64 0.65
N THR A 79 -10.37 10.43 1.05
CA THR A 79 -11.23 9.53 1.82
C THR A 79 -11.33 9.97 3.28
N GLU A 80 -12.55 10.02 3.81
CA GLU A 80 -12.80 10.34 5.21
C GLU A 80 -12.24 9.27 6.16
N VAL A 81 -11.56 9.73 7.22
CA VAL A 81 -11.04 8.89 8.30
C VAL A 81 -12.20 8.47 9.19
N GLN A 82 -12.53 7.18 9.21
CA GLN A 82 -13.63 6.64 10.03
C GLN A 82 -13.13 6.13 11.39
N ARG A 83 -11.85 5.78 11.49
CA ARG A 83 -11.23 5.26 12.72
C ARG A 83 -9.81 5.79 12.93
N LEU A 84 -9.30 5.67 14.16
CA LEU A 84 -7.92 6.11 14.46
C LEU A 84 -6.88 5.30 13.68
N GLU A 85 -7.16 4.02 13.43
CA GLU A 85 -6.31 3.08 12.68
C GLU A 85 -6.24 3.40 11.18
N ASP A 86 -7.12 4.26 10.67
CA ASP A 86 -7.04 4.75 9.29
C ASP A 86 -5.95 5.83 9.14
N LYS A 87 -5.57 6.53 10.22
CA LYS A 87 -4.61 7.65 10.16
C LYS A 87 -3.22 7.22 9.66
N PRO A 88 -2.64 6.10 10.12
CA PRO A 88 -1.37 5.59 9.57
C PRO A 88 -1.44 5.31 8.06
N LEU A 89 -2.54 4.71 7.59
CA LEU A 89 -2.74 4.40 6.18
C LEU A 89 -2.82 5.68 5.33
N LEU A 90 -3.56 6.68 5.81
CA LEU A 90 -3.66 7.98 5.15
C LEU A 90 -2.29 8.69 5.07
N ARG A 91 -1.52 8.67 6.16
CA ARG A 91 -0.16 9.26 6.18
C ARG A 91 0.78 8.51 5.23
N MET A 92 0.66 7.20 5.14
CA MET A 92 1.44 6.40 4.19
C MET A 92 1.09 6.77 2.75
N ALA A 93 -0.20 6.93 2.42
CA ALA A 93 -0.62 7.40 1.10
C ALA A 93 -0.09 8.81 0.78
N MET A 94 -0.19 9.75 1.73
CA MET A 94 0.37 11.10 1.57
C MET A 94 1.88 11.07 1.36
N LEU A 95 2.59 10.22 2.11
CA LEU A 95 4.03 10.05 1.98
C LEU A 95 4.41 9.49 0.62
N THR A 96 3.76 8.42 0.17
CA THR A 96 3.98 7.84 -1.16
C THR A 96 3.72 8.86 -2.26
N ARG A 97 2.69 9.71 -2.12
CA ARG A 97 2.42 10.80 -3.08
C ARG A 97 3.53 11.83 -3.12
N MET A 98 4.04 12.26 -1.96
CA MET A 98 5.19 13.19 -1.92
C MET A 98 6.43 12.57 -2.54
N MET A 99 6.68 11.28 -2.29
CA MET A 99 7.81 10.56 -2.91
C MET A 99 7.66 10.46 -4.43
N LEU A 100 6.47 10.15 -4.93
CA LEU A 100 6.19 10.04 -6.37
C LEU A 100 6.38 11.38 -7.11
N ALA A 101 6.08 12.49 -6.43
CA ALA A 101 6.20 13.85 -6.96
C ALA A 101 7.61 14.46 -6.79
N SER A 102 8.50 13.82 -6.02
CA SER A 102 9.83 14.35 -5.76
C SER A 102 10.74 14.16 -6.98
N GLU A 103 11.35 15.26 -7.43
CA GLU A 103 12.35 15.27 -8.51
C GLU A 103 13.79 15.28 -7.95
N ASP A 104 13.95 15.43 -6.63
CA ASP A 104 15.23 15.45 -5.93
C ASP A 104 15.46 14.12 -5.18
N ALA A 105 16.53 13.41 -5.55
CA ALA A 105 16.92 12.16 -4.91
C ALA A 105 17.13 12.30 -3.40
N GLN A 106 17.62 13.45 -2.92
CA GLN A 106 17.84 13.69 -1.49
C GLN A 106 16.52 13.89 -0.75
N GLU A 107 15.57 14.62 -1.34
CA GLU A 107 14.22 14.77 -0.80
C GLU A 107 13.52 13.41 -0.74
N PHE A 108 13.59 12.63 -1.81
CA PHE A 108 13.05 11.27 -1.86
C PHE A 108 13.61 10.40 -0.72
N LEU A 109 14.93 10.39 -0.50
CA LEU A 109 15.56 9.61 0.56
C LEU A 109 15.12 10.08 1.96
N GLN A 110 14.95 11.39 2.15
CA GLN A 110 14.45 11.95 3.40
C GLN A 110 13.01 11.48 3.67
N LEU A 111 12.12 11.58 2.68
CA LEU A 111 10.74 11.11 2.77
C LEU A 111 10.67 9.61 3.04
N HIS A 112 11.41 8.80 2.26
CA HIS A 112 11.46 7.34 2.43
C HIS A 112 11.93 6.92 3.83
N SER A 113 12.76 7.74 4.50
CA SER A 113 13.23 7.46 5.86
C SER A 113 12.19 7.73 6.98
N LEU A 114 11.12 8.49 6.69
CA LEU A 114 10.16 8.94 7.70
C LEU A 114 9.45 7.81 8.45
N PRO A 115 8.99 6.71 7.82
CA PRO A 115 8.36 5.59 8.54
C PRO A 115 9.27 4.95 9.58
N GLN A 116 10.57 4.92 9.32
CA GLN A 116 11.57 4.38 10.25
C GLN A 116 11.92 5.38 11.36
N ARG A 117 12.02 6.67 11.02
CA ARG A 117 12.35 7.74 11.99
C ARG A 117 11.19 8.09 12.92
N MET A 118 9.96 7.90 12.47
CA MET A 118 8.73 8.29 13.19
C MET A 118 7.71 7.15 13.20
N PRO A 119 8.05 5.96 13.73
CA PRO A 119 7.22 4.76 13.62
C PRO A 119 5.83 4.93 14.24
N SER A 120 5.70 5.76 15.28
CA SER A 120 4.42 6.05 15.94
C SER A 120 3.41 6.78 15.03
N MET A 121 3.86 7.45 13.97
CA MET A 121 2.96 8.10 13.02
C MET A 121 2.42 7.14 11.96
N PHE A 122 3.13 6.04 11.68
CA PHE A 122 2.86 5.15 10.55
C PHE A 122 2.47 3.73 10.97
N ARG A 123 2.27 3.49 12.26
CA ARG A 123 1.79 2.22 12.80
C ARG A 123 0.43 2.41 13.46
N CYS A 124 -0.45 1.42 13.32
CA CYS A 124 -1.65 1.35 14.15
C CYS A 124 -1.24 1.15 15.61
N ALA A 125 -2.02 1.69 16.54
CA ALA A 125 -1.86 1.34 17.94
C ALA A 125 -2.27 -0.13 18.10
N GLY A 126 -1.30 -0.97 18.39
CA GLY A 126 -1.46 -2.37 18.78
C GLY A 126 -0.39 -2.65 19.80
N ASP A 127 -0.78 -3.29 20.91
CA ASP A 127 0.03 -3.58 22.10
C ASP A 127 1.46 -4.09 21.79
#